data_AF-A0A8T6SFM7-F1
#
_entry.id   AF-A0A8T6SFM7-F1
#
_cell.length_a   1.000
_cell.length_b   1.000
_cell.length_c   1.000
_cell.angle_alpha   90.00
_cell.angle_beta   90.00
_cell.angle_gamma   90.00
#
_symmetry.space_group_name_H-M   'P 1'
#
loop_
_entity.id
_entity.type
_entity.pdbx_description
1 polymer ?
#
loop_
_entity_poly.entity_id
_entity_poly.type
_entity_poly.pdbx_seq_one_letter_code
_entity_poly.pdbx_strand_id
1 'polypeptide(L)' 'LEVLEKTGVRIHHGENILKMLKDNGCIVDFEKGVVRFPSYIVEEAVKKIPKTYVMYARNPKYD' A
#
# COMPACT_ATOMS: atom_id res chain seq x y z
N LEU A 1 -0.04 -13.83 2.51
CA LEU A 1 -0.89 -12.65 2.21
C LEU A 1 -2.31 -12.74 2.76
N GLU A 2 -2.68 -13.85 3.41
CA GLU A 2 -4.04 -14.13 3.86
C GLU A 2 -4.67 -13.06 4.78
N VAL A 3 -3.92 -12.49 5.72
CA VAL A 3 -4.45 -11.46 6.63
C VAL A 3 -4.84 -10.18 5.88
N LEU A 4 -4.02 -9.72 4.95
CA LEU A 4 -4.32 -8.51 4.16
C LEU A 4 -5.50 -8.73 3.21
N GLU A 5 -5.69 -9.97 2.74
CA GLU A 5 -6.76 -10.33 1.81
C GLU A 5 -8.10 -10.58 2.52
N LYS A 6 -8.10 -11.28 3.65
CA LYS A 6 -9.32 -11.64 4.40
C LYS A 6 -9.74 -10.56 5.40
N THR A 7 -8.79 -10.05 6.18
CA THR A 7 -9.05 -9.08 7.26
C THR A 7 -8.91 -7.64 6.76
N GLY A 8 -7.86 -7.36 6.00
CA GLY A 8 -7.57 -6.03 5.49
C GLY A 8 -7.00 -5.05 6.52
N VAL A 9 -6.95 -3.77 6.15
CA VAL A 9 -6.40 -2.66 6.93
C VAL A 9 -7.42 -1.55 7.03
N ARG A 10 -7.58 -0.96 8.22
CA ARG A 10 -8.48 0.19 8.44
C ARG A 10 -7.74 1.51 8.26
N ILE A 11 -8.32 2.42 7.49
CA ILE A 11 -7.81 3.77 7.22
C ILE A 11 -8.82 4.77 7.77
N HIS A 12 -8.40 5.51 8.81
CA HIS A 12 -9.30 6.42 9.55
C HIS A 12 -9.50 7.79 8.89
N HIS A 13 -8.46 8.34 8.27
CA HIS A 13 -8.50 9.66 7.64
C HIS A 13 -7.83 9.61 6.26
N GLY A 14 -8.63 9.32 5.22
CA GLY A 14 -8.04 9.15 3.88
C GLY A 14 -9.03 8.71 2.81
N GLU A 15 -10.12 9.45 2.59
CA GLU A 15 -11.06 9.14 1.49
C GLU A 15 -10.38 9.07 0.12
N ASN A 16 -9.42 9.95 -0.13
CA ASN A 16 -8.62 9.95 -1.36
C ASN A 16 -7.79 8.67 -1.48
N ILE A 17 -7.28 8.14 -0.37
CA ILE A 17 -6.53 6.89 -0.31
C ILE A 17 -7.46 5.71 -0.58
N LEU A 18 -8.65 5.70 0.03
CA LEU A 18 -9.66 4.67 -0.18
C LEU A 18 -10.09 4.60 -1.66
N LYS A 19 -10.35 5.75 -2.30
CA LYS A 19 -10.66 5.81 -3.73
C LYS A 19 -9.50 5.31 -4.59
N MET A 20 -8.29 5.81 -4.34
CA MET A 20 -7.09 5.38 -5.06
C MET A 20 -6.86 3.88 -4.96
N LEU A 21 -7.03 3.28 -3.77
CA LEU A 21 -6.88 1.84 -3.58
C LEU A 21 -7.98 1.05 -4.29
N LYS A 22 -9.22 1.55 -4.31
CA LYS A 22 -10.32 0.94 -5.07
C LYS A 22 -10.03 0.95 -6.57
N ASP A 23 -9.55 2.07 -7.10
CA ASP A 23 -9.21 2.24 -8.52
C ASP A 23 -8.04 1.34 -8.95
N ASN A 24 -7.12 1.05 -8.02
CA ASN A 24 -6.01 0.12 -8.23
C ASN A 24 -6.38 -1.37 -7.99
N GLY A 25 -7.66 -1.69 -7.80
CA GLY A 25 -8.14 -3.08 -7.73
C GLY A 25 -8.24 -3.67 -6.32
N CYS A 26 -8.04 -2.89 -5.26
CA CYS A 26 -8.29 -3.34 -3.90
C CYS A 26 -9.80 -3.36 -3.58
N ILE A 27 -10.19 -4.18 -2.62
CA ILE A 27 -11.58 -4.27 -2.16
C ILE A 27 -11.76 -3.32 -0.98
N VAL A 28 -12.55 -2.27 -1.18
CA VAL A 28 -12.71 -1.19 -0.20
C VAL A 28 -14.13 -1.17 0.34
N ASP A 29 -14.25 -1.20 1.67
CA ASP A 29 -15.44 -0.88 2.45
C ASP A 29 -15.33 0.59 2.88
N PHE A 30 -16.05 1.47 2.17
CA PHE A 30 -16.00 2.92 2.42
C PHE A 30 -16.71 3.33 3.71
N GLU A 31 -17.70 2.55 4.17
CA GLU A 31 -18.42 2.85 5.41
C GLU A 31 -17.55 2.59 6.64
N LYS A 32 -16.84 1.46 6.64
CA LYS A 32 -15.94 1.08 7.74
C LYS A 32 -14.54 1.67 7.60
N GLY A 33 -14.20 2.14 6.39
CA GLY A 33 -12.86 2.57 6.01
C GLY A 33 -11.87 1.41 5.98
N VAL A 34 -12.29 0.22 5.55
CA VAL A 34 -11.44 -0.99 5.55
C VAL A 34 -11.08 -1.38 4.12
N VAL A 35 -9.79 -1.62 3.86
CA VAL A 35 -9.27 -2.07 2.57
C VAL A 35 -8.72 -3.48 2.71
N ARG A 36 -9.22 -4.39 1.87
CA ARG A 36 -8.67 -5.73 1.68
C ARG A 36 -7.84 -5.78 0.42
N PHE A 37 -6.65 -6.34 0.53
CA PHE A 37 -5.64 -6.38 -0.53
C PHE A 37 -5.58 -7.79 -1.12
N PRO A 38 -6.03 -7.99 -2.36
CA PRO A 38 -5.79 -9.24 -3.08
C PRO A 38 -4.29 -9.56 -3.14
N SER A 39 -3.94 -10.84 -2.99
CA SER A 39 -2.55 -11.27 -2.96
C SER A 39 -1.74 -10.82 -4.19
N TYR A 40 -2.34 -10.89 -5.39
CA TYR A 40 -1.67 -10.50 -6.64
C TYR A 40 -1.25 -9.02 -6.67
N ILE A 41 -2.04 -8.12 -6.08
CA ILE A 41 -1.71 -6.69 -6.03
C ILE A 41 -0.46 -6.47 -5.18
N VAL A 42 -0.39 -7.13 -4.03
CA VAL A 42 0.75 -6.98 -3.12
C VAL A 42 2.00 -7.59 -3.73
N GLU A 43 1.91 -8.76 -4.35
CA GLU A 43 3.04 -9.41 -5.01
C GLU A 43 3.59 -8.55 -6.16
N GLU A 44 2.71 -8.01 -7.01
CA GLU A 44 3.11 -7.11 -8.10
C GLU A 44 3.73 -5.81 -7.58
N ALA A 45 3.22 -5.25 -6.48
CA ALA A 45 3.81 -4.07 -5.85
C ALA A 45 5.23 -4.37 -5.32
N VAL A 46 5.42 -5.50 -4.64
CA VAL A 46 6.74 -5.91 -4.12
C VAL A 46 7.74 -6.16 -5.25
N LYS A 47 7.33 -6.77 -6.36
CA LYS A 47 8.21 -6.99 -7.53
C LYS A 47 8.73 -5.69 -8.16
N LYS A 48 7.94 -4.61 -8.11
CA LYS A 48 8.32 -3.31 -8.68
C LYS A 48 9.34 -2.54 -7.84
N ILE A 49 9.54 -2.92 -6.58
CA ILE A 49 10.41 -2.20 -5.66
C ILE A 49 11.88 -2.60 -5.89
N PRO A 50 12.82 -1.63 -5.92
CA PRO A 50 14.24 -1.95 -5.98
C PRO A 50 14.70 -2.61 -4.67
N LYS A 51 15.62 -3.58 -4.76
CA LYS A 51 16.15 -4.27 -3.57
C LYS A 51 16.91 -3.35 -2.61
N THR A 52 17.56 -2.33 -3.16
CA THR A 52 18.33 -1.32 -2.44
C THR A 52 18.18 0.01 -3.17
N TYR A 53 18.20 1.10 -2.43
CA TYR A 53 18.22 2.46 -2.96
C TYR A 53 19.08 3.33 -2.03
N VAL A 54 19.68 4.38 -2.58
CA VAL A 54 20.48 5.34 -1.80
C VAL A 54 19.55 6.41 -1.24
N MET A 55 19.66 6.69 0.06
CA MET A 55 18.89 7.74 0.71
C MET A 55 19.78 8.98 0.86
N TYR A 56 19.77 9.83 -0.17
CA TYR A 56 20.63 11.01 -0.20
C TYR A 56 20.42 11.95 0.99
N ALA A 57 21.51 12.29 1.66
CA ALA A 57 21.55 13.25 2.73
C ALA A 57 21.74 14.67 2.18
N ARG A 58 21.40 15.68 3.00
CA ARG A 58 21.72 17.07 2.66
C ARG A 58 23.23 17.29 2.49
N ASN A 59 24.04 16.53 3.23
CA ASN A 59 25.49 16.49 3.08
C ASN A 59 25.88 15.14 2.49
N PRO A 60 26.41 15.10 1.25
CA PRO A 60 26.74 13.86 0.54
C PRO A 60 27.72 12.91 1.25
N LYS A 61 28.44 13.40 2.26
CA LYS A 61 29.30 12.55 3.11
C LYS A 61 28.49 11.51 3.91
N TYR A 62 27.21 11.76 4.13
CA TYR A 62 26.30 10.89 4.89
C TYR A 62 25.23 10.24 4.02
N ASP A 63 25.46 10.17 2.71
CA ASP A 63 24.66 9.37 1.78
C ASP A 63 24.76 7.86 2.09
#